data_AF-A0A3R6MV70-F1
#
_entry.id   AF-A0A3R6MV70-F1
#
_cell.length_a   1.000
_cell.length_b   1.000
_cell.length_c   1.000
_cell.angle_alpha   90.00
_cell.angle_beta   90.00
_cell.angle_gamma   90.00
#
_symmetry.space_group_name_H-M   'P 1'
#
loop_
_entity.id
_entity.type
_entity.pdbx_description
1 polymer ?
#
loop_
_entity_poly.entity_id
_entity_poly.type
_entity_poly.pdbx_seq_one_letter_code
_entity_poly.pdbx_strand_id
1 'polypeptide(L)' 'MAAKKMSLEECFESLDDIILELQSGELSLEDSFKKYEDGMKLIKKCNETIDKVEKKLTVVETDDE' A
#
# COMPACT_ATOMS: atom_id res chain seq x y z
N MET A 1 11.44 18.83 -6.17
CA MET A 1 10.39 18.63 -5.15
C MET A 1 10.43 17.17 -4.75
N ALA A 2 10.70 16.86 -3.47
CA ALA A 2 10.81 15.48 -3.02
C ALA A 2 9.43 14.81 -3.06
N ALA A 3 9.30 13.70 -3.78
CA ALA A 3 8.07 12.91 -3.80
C ALA A 3 7.72 12.49 -2.37
N LYS A 4 6.58 12.97 -1.85
CA LYS A 4 6.10 12.60 -0.52
C LYS A 4 5.95 11.08 -0.49
N LYS A 5 6.70 10.40 0.39
CA LYS A 5 6.44 9.00 0.68
C LYS A 5 5.09 8.91 1.35
N MET A 6 4.18 8.21 0.70
CA MET A 6 2.89 7.83 1.24
C MET A 6 3.11 7.02 2.52
N SER A 7 2.41 7.40 3.59
CA SER A 7 2.42 6.70 4.87
C SER A 7 1.67 5.37 4.79
N LEU A 8 1.86 4.50 5.78
CA LEU A 8 1.10 3.24 5.87
C LEU A 8 -0.39 3.50 6.10
N GLU A 9 -0.74 4.51 6.89
CA GLU A 9 -2.12 4.94 7.13
C GLU A 9 -2.80 5.39 5.84
N GLU A 10 -2.14 6.28 5.06
CA GLU A 10 -2.63 6.68 3.72
C GLU A 10 -2.76 5.47 2.76
N CYS A 11 -1.93 4.44 2.95
CA CYS A 11 -1.97 3.16 2.21
C CYS A 11 -3.21 2.35 2.53
N PHE A 12 -3.56 2.21 3.81
CA PHE A 12 -4.77 1.49 4.19
C PHE A 12 -6.03 2.26 3.82
N GLU A 13 -6.04 3.59 4.00
CA GLU A 13 -7.18 4.44 3.61
C GLU A 13 -7.47 4.34 2.11
N SER A 14 -6.43 4.45 1.27
CA SER A 14 -6.58 4.29 -0.18
C SER A 14 -7.02 2.87 -0.59
N LEU A 15 -6.66 1.84 0.19
CA LEU A 15 -7.09 0.46 -0.08
C LEU A 15 -8.57 0.27 0.25
N ASP A 16 -9.03 0.82 1.36
CA ASP A 16 -10.44 0.78 1.76
C ASP A 16 -11.32 1.50 0.74
N ASP A 17 -10.89 2.65 0.23
CA ASP A 17 -11.59 3.36 -0.84
C ASP A 17 -11.73 2.49 -2.12
N ILE A 18 -10.65 1.83 -2.53
CA ILE A 18 -10.69 0.91 -3.68
C ILE A 18 -11.67 -0.24 -3.44
N ILE A 19 -11.68 -0.80 -2.23
CA ILE A 19 -12.60 -1.88 -1.87
C ILE A 19 -14.05 -1.39 -1.90
N LEU A 20 -14.33 -0.20 -1.36
CA LEU A 20 -15.66 0.41 -1.39
C LEU A 20 -16.14 0.66 -2.82
N GLU A 21 -15.28 1.18 -3.69
CA GLU A 21 -15.59 1.40 -5.10
C GLU A 21 -15.87 0.07 -5.82
N LEU A 22 -15.07 -0.97 -5.58
CA LEU A 22 -15.30 -2.31 -6.15
C LEU A 22 -16.59 -2.97 -5.64
N GLN A 23 -16.97 -2.72 -4.38
CA GLN A 23 -18.19 -3.25 -3.77
C GLN A 23 -19.45 -2.49 -4.19
N SER A 24 -19.33 -1.22 -4.62
CA SER A 24 -20.46 -0.40 -5.05
C SER A 24 -21.26 -1.05 -6.20
N GLY A 25 -20.59 -1.84 -7.04
CA GLY A 25 -21.19 -2.45 -8.23
C GLY A 25 -21.49 -1.45 -9.35
N GLU A 26 -21.07 -0.18 -9.22
CA GLU A 26 -21.30 0.88 -10.20
C GLU A 26 -20.20 0.94 -11.28
N LEU A 27 -19.10 0.21 -11.07
CA LEU A 27 -17.97 0.17 -12.00
C LEU A 27 -18.25 -0.76 -13.18
N SER A 28 -17.79 -0.35 -14.36
CA SER A 28 -17.71 -1.25 -15.50
C SER A 28 -16.71 -2.38 -15.21
N LEU A 29 -16.77 -3.48 -15.96
CA LEU A 29 -15.81 -4.57 -15.82
C LEU A 29 -14.37 -4.07 -16.05
N GLU A 30 -14.15 -3.21 -17.05
CA GLU A 30 -12.83 -2.66 -17.34
C GLU A 30 -12.31 -1.77 -16.20
N ASP A 31 -13.18 -0.93 -15.62
CA ASP A 31 -12.79 -0.07 -14.51
C ASP A 31 -12.56 -0.86 -13.23
N SER A 32 -13.32 -1.93 -13.02
CA SER A 32 -13.10 -2.88 -11.92
C SER A 32 -11.71 -3.54 -12.03
N PHE A 33 -11.29 -3.92 -13.24
CA PHE A 33 -9.94 -4.45 -13.46
C PHE A 33 -8.85 -3.41 -13.17
N LYS A 34 -9.04 -2.15 -13.59
CA LYS A 34 -8.09 -1.07 -13.29
C LYS A 34 -7.97 -0.83 -11.78
N LYS A 35 -9.11 -0.72 -11.09
CA LYS A 35 -9.15 -0.52 -9.62
C LYS A 35 -8.50 -1.69 -8.87
N TYR A 36 -8.73 -2.92 -9.32
CA TYR A 36 -8.05 -4.09 -8.77
C TYR A 36 -6.53 -4.03 -8.97
N GLU A 37 -6.06 -3.68 -10.18
CA GLU A 37 -4.63 -3.55 -10.46
C GLU A 37 -3.98 -2.46 -9.60
N ASP A 38 -4.66 -1.33 -9.43
CA ASP A 38 -4.21 -0.24 -8.57
C ASP A 38 -4.13 -0.66 -7.11
N GLY A 39 -5.14 -1.41 -6.61
CA GLY A 39 -5.11 -2.02 -5.28
C GLY A 39 -3.93 -2.96 -5.08
N MET A 40 -3.62 -3.81 -6.08
CA MET A 40 -2.45 -4.70 -6.02
C MET A 40 -1.12 -3.93 -5.96
N LYS A 41 -0.98 -2.85 -6.75
CA LYS A 41 0.22 -1.98 -6.69
C LYS A 41 0.35 -1.31 -5.32
N LEU A 42 -0.77 -0.87 -4.76
CA LEU A 42 -0.83 -0.25 -3.45
C LEU A 42 -0.35 -1.23 -2.37
N ILE A 43 -0.91 -2.44 -2.34
CA ILE A 43 -0.53 -3.51 -1.40
C ILE A 43 0.96 -3.82 -1.50
N LYS A 44 1.51 -3.90 -2.72
CA LYS A 44 2.95 -4.12 -2.93
C LYS A 44 3.78 -3.02 -2.27
N LYS A 45 3.38 -1.76 -2.44
CA LYS A 45 4.06 -0.60 -1.85
C LYS A 45 3.95 -0.57 -0.32
N CYS A 46 2.81 -0.95 0.24
CA CYS A 46 2.67 -1.05 1.70
C CYS A 46 3.61 -2.14 2.25
N ASN A 47 3.66 -3.32 1.62
CA ASN A 47 4.59 -4.40 1.99
C ASN A 47 6.04 -3.93 1.93
N GLU A 48 6.47 -3.30 0.83
CA GLU A 48 7.84 -2.77 0.72
C GLU A 48 8.18 -1.71 1.78
N THR A 49 7.18 -1.02 2.31
CA THR A 49 7.36 -0.03 3.39
C THR A 49 7.54 -0.73 4.73
N ILE A 50 6.74 -1.76 5.02
CA ILE A 50 6.85 -2.60 6.21
C ILE A 50 8.22 -3.31 6.22
N ASP A 51 8.59 -3.96 5.12
CA ASP A 51 9.88 -4.64 4.93
C ASP A 51 11.07 -3.73 5.25
N LYS A 52 10.99 -2.45 4.86
CA LYS A 52 12.03 -1.45 5.12
C LYS A 52 12.10 -1.07 6.59
N VAL A 53 10.97 -1.05 7.29
CA VAL A 53 10.93 -0.78 8.73
C VAL A 53 11.48 -1.99 9.49
N GLU A 54 11.04 -3.20 9.15
CA GLU A 54 11.54 -4.44 9.76
C GLU A 54 13.06 -4.59 9.59
N LYS A 55 13.58 -4.40 8.37
CA LYS A 55 15.04 -4.45 8.13
C LYS A 55 15.81 -3.41 8.92
N LYS A 56 15.25 -2.21 9.12
CA LYS A 56 15.90 -1.18 9.94
C LYS A 56 15.92 -1.58 11.41
N LEU A 57 14.87 -2.22 11.92
CA LEU A 57 14.83 -2.73 13.30
C LEU A 57 15.87 -3.84 13.49
N THR A 58 15.95 -4.79 12.57
CA THR A 58 16.94 -5.88 12.64
C THR A 58 18.38 -5.36 12.66
N VAL A 59 18.72 -4.36 11.82
CA VAL A 59 20.08 -3.77 11.83
C VAL A 59 20.39 -3.13 13.19
N VAL A 60 19.43 -2.43 13.79
CA VAL A 60 19.62 -1.83 15.13
C VAL A 60 19.85 -2.92 16.18
N GLU A 61 19.09 -4.01 16.17
CA GLU A 61 19.28 -5.13 17.10
C GLU A 61 20.63 -5.84 16.95
N THR A 62 21.28 -5.74 15.78
CA THR A 62 22.58 -6.41 15.51
C THR A 62 23.79 -5.52 15.82
N ASP A 63 23.62 -4.20 15.91
CA ASP A 63 24.70 -3.23 16.21
C ASP A 63 24.90 -3.01 17.73
N ASP A 64 24.00 -3.55 18.57
CA ASP A 64 24.06 -3.52 20.04
C ASP A 64 24.77 -4.75 20.68
N GLU A 65 25.41 -5.62 19.86
CA GLU A 65 26.38 -6.65 20.29
C GLU A 65 27.83 -6.30 19.84
#